data_AF-D6YSF1-F1
#
_entry.id   AF-D6YSF1-F1
#
_cell.length_a   1.000
_cell.length_b   1.000
_cell.length_c   1.000
_cell.angle_alpha   90.00
_cell.angle_beta   90.00
_cell.angle_gamma   90.00
#
_symmetry.space_group_name_H-M   'P 1'
#
loop_
_entity.id
_entity.type
_entity.pdbx_description
1 polymer ?
#
loop_
_entity_poly.entity_id
_entity_poly.type
_entity_poly.pdbx_seq_one_letter_code
_entity_poly.pdbx_strand_id
1 'polypeptide(L)'
;MYAIIKSGGKQYRVAKDDVIDVELLHVDQGSAVEFSEVLFVNDGTEALIGEPVVAGYLVKGEVVGTSAGPKVSSLKYRPRGHTQKHWGHRQHYTRVKITDIASSGKVEEKKAAPKKAVPKKKKEEDK
;
A
#
# COMPACT_ATOMS: atom_id res chain seq x y z
N MET A 1 5.93 17.46 8.44
CA MET A 1 4.54 16.97 8.36
C MET A 1 4.56 15.45 8.34
N TYR A 2 3.77 14.79 9.20
CA TYR A 2 3.56 13.34 9.17
C TYR A 2 2.11 13.00 9.52
N ALA A 3 1.65 11.84 9.08
CA ALA A 3 0.33 11.32 9.38
C ALA A 3 0.42 9.91 9.97
N ILE A 4 -0.62 9.48 10.67
CA ILE A 4 -0.83 8.08 11.02
C ILE A 4 -2.01 7.57 10.20
N ILE A 5 -1.73 6.61 9.33
CA ILE A 5 -2.73 5.96 8.48
C ILE A 5 -3.06 4.58 9.02
N LYS A 6 -4.28 4.12 8.73
CA LYS A 6 -4.68 2.74 8.98
C LYS A 6 -4.83 2.01 7.65
N SER A 7 -4.21 0.84 7.56
CA SER A 7 -4.28 -0.05 6.39
C SER A 7 -4.10 -1.49 6.85
N GLY A 8 -4.89 -2.42 6.29
CA GLY A 8 -4.79 -3.84 6.65
C GLY A 8 -5.04 -4.16 8.13
N GLY A 9 -5.74 -3.28 8.86
CA GLY A 9 -5.93 -3.41 10.30
C GLY A 9 -4.74 -2.98 11.16
N LYS A 10 -3.67 -2.46 10.56
CA LYS A 10 -2.49 -1.91 11.23
C LYS A 10 -2.40 -0.41 11.04
N GLN A 11 -1.68 0.25 11.95
CA GLN A 11 -1.41 1.68 11.87
C GLN A 11 0.05 1.93 11.49
N TYR A 12 0.26 2.88 10.58
CA TYR A 12 1.58 3.25 10.08
C TYR A 12 1.79 4.74 10.23
N ARG A 13 2.94 5.13 10.76
CA ARG A 13 3.40 6.52 10.72
C ARG A 13 4.06 6.76 9.37
N VAL A 14 3.63 7.82 8.69
CA VAL A 14 4.09 8.16 7.34
C VAL A 14 4.44 9.63 7.22
N ALA A 15 5.55 9.92 6.57
CA ALA A 15 5.90 11.23 6.06
C ALA A 15 5.99 11.20 4.53
N LYS A 16 6.14 12.39 3.93
CA LYS A 16 6.39 12.51 2.49
C LYS A 16 7.70 11.79 2.12
N ASP A 17 7.68 11.09 0.99
CA ASP A 17 8.78 10.28 0.45
C ASP A 17 9.15 9.01 1.24
N ASP A 18 8.44 8.69 2.33
CA ASP A 18 8.63 7.44 3.05
C ASP A 18 8.20 6.24 2.20
N VAL A 19 8.91 5.12 2.39
CA VAL A 19 8.58 3.83 1.78
C VAL A 19 8.14 2.87 2.87
N ILE A 20 6.89 2.44 2.82
CA ILE A 20 6.29 1.56 3.81
C ILE A 20 5.84 0.24 3.19
N ASP A 21 5.92 -0.84 3.96
CA ASP A 21 5.39 -2.15 3.60
C ASP A 21 4.03 -2.33 4.27
N VAL A 22 2.97 -2.29 3.46
CA VAL A 22 1.57 -2.49 3.90
C VAL A 22 1.09 -3.90 3.55
N GLU A 23 -0.06 -4.29 4.11
CA GLU A 23 -0.78 -5.52 3.71
C GLU A 23 -0.88 -5.63 2.18
N LEU A 24 -0.94 -6.85 1.66
CA LEU A 24 -0.97 -7.09 0.21
C LEU A 24 -2.20 -6.45 -0.44
N LEU A 25 -1.96 -5.47 -1.30
CA LEU A 25 -2.94 -4.85 -2.19
C LEU A 25 -2.81 -5.49 -3.58
N HIS A 26 -3.92 -5.95 -4.15
CA HIS A 26 -3.96 -6.57 -5.49
C HIS A 26 -3.94 -5.49 -6.59
N VAL A 27 -2.86 -4.71 -6.62
CA VAL A 27 -2.69 -3.56 -7.51
C VAL A 27 -1.32 -3.64 -8.18
N ASP A 28 -1.27 -3.29 -9.46
CA ASP A 28 -0.05 -3.34 -10.26
C ASP A 28 0.99 -2.30 -9.80
N GLN A 29 2.26 -2.59 -10.05
CA GLN A 29 3.37 -1.67 -9.82
C GLN A 29 3.19 -0.36 -10.60
N GLY A 30 3.50 0.77 -9.97
CA GLY A 30 3.35 2.12 -10.53
C GLY A 30 1.93 2.68 -10.42
N SER A 31 0.98 1.93 -9.85
CA SER A 31 -0.36 2.44 -9.62
C SER A 31 -0.40 3.39 -8.43
N ALA A 32 -1.22 4.44 -8.54
CA ALA A 32 -1.53 5.31 -7.42
C ALA A 32 -2.48 4.62 -6.43
N VAL A 33 -2.20 4.79 -5.15
CA VAL A 33 -3.02 4.30 -4.03
C VAL A 33 -3.35 5.46 -3.10
N GLU A 34 -4.59 5.51 -2.67
CA GLU A 34 -5.11 6.53 -1.78
C GLU A 34 -5.55 5.89 -0.46
N PHE A 35 -5.07 6.42 0.66
CA PHE A 35 -5.46 6.01 2.00
C PHE A 35 -6.40 7.06 2.59
N SER A 36 -7.67 6.68 2.74
CA SER A 36 -8.73 7.52 3.32
C SER A 36 -8.77 7.45 4.85
N GLU A 37 -8.33 6.34 5.45
CA GLU A 37 -8.29 6.17 6.91
C GLU A 37 -7.06 6.85 7.52
N VAL A 38 -7.12 8.18 7.64
CA VAL A 38 -6.12 8.99 8.33
C VAL A 38 -6.58 9.25 9.76
N LEU A 39 -5.83 8.76 10.74
CA LEU A 39 -6.20 8.84 12.16
C LEU A 39 -5.63 10.08 12.84
N PHE A 40 -4.49 10.56 12.35
CA PHE A 40 -3.76 11.66 12.96
C PHE A 40 -2.94 12.38 11.90
N VAL A 41 -2.84 13.70 12.01
CA VAL A 41 -1.97 14.54 11.17
C VAL A 41 -1.24 15.54 12.04
N ASN A 42 0.05 15.70 11.80
CA ASN A 42 0.87 16.71 12.44
C ASN A 42 1.64 17.51 11.39
N ASP A 43 1.31 18.79 11.30
CA ASP A 43 1.86 19.73 10.31
C ASP A 43 3.13 20.44 10.82
N GLY A 44 3.54 20.16 12.06
CA GLY A 44 4.71 20.72 12.74
C GLY A 44 4.36 21.83 13.74
N THR A 45 3.23 22.50 13.55
CA THR A 45 2.68 23.54 14.44
C THR A 45 1.45 23.06 15.19
N GLU A 46 0.56 22.35 14.49
CA GLU A 46 -0.70 21.85 15.02
C GLU A 46 -0.79 20.34 14.82
N ALA A 47 -1.45 19.68 15.77
CA ALA A 47 -1.72 18.25 15.76
C ALA A 47 -3.23 18.03 15.71
N LEU A 48 -3.69 17.43 14.62
CA LEU A 48 -5.09 17.08 14.40
C LEU A 48 -5.28 15.60 14.75
N ILE A 49 -6.09 15.35 15.78
CA ILE A 49 -6.45 14.01 16.23
C ILE A 49 -7.86 13.71 15.70
N GLY A 50 -8.01 12.58 15.03
CA GLY A 50 -9.28 12.15 14.47
C GLY A 50 -10.19 11.48 15.51
N GLU A 51 -11.50 11.67 15.36
CA GLU A 51 -12.53 10.97 16.12
C GLU A 51 -13.53 10.33 15.14
N PRO A 52 -13.34 9.09 14.64
CA PRO A 52 -12.16 8.21 14.70
C PRO A 52 -11.13 8.45 13.56
N VAL A 53 -11.47 9.27 12.57
CA VAL A 53 -10.59 9.67 11.44
C VAL A 53 -10.61 11.19 11.31
N VAL A 54 -9.49 11.76 10.84
CA VAL A 54 -9.38 13.19 10.56
C VAL A 54 -10.14 13.47 9.26
N ALA A 55 -11.28 14.15 9.36
CA ALA A 55 -12.10 14.46 8.20
C ALA A 55 -11.33 15.33 7.20
N GLY A 56 -11.46 14.99 5.92
CA GLY A 56 -10.90 15.80 4.85
C GLY A 56 -9.38 15.71 4.70
N TYR A 57 -8.72 14.67 5.22
CA TYR A 57 -7.34 14.34 4.88
C TYR A 57 -7.26 13.06 4.07
N LEU A 58 -6.30 13.01 3.15
CA LEU A 58 -6.06 11.86 2.30
C LEU A 58 -4.56 11.72 2.05
N VAL A 59 -4.05 10.51 2.26
CA VAL A 59 -2.63 10.21 1.99
C VAL A 59 -2.52 9.52 0.65
N LYS A 60 -1.74 10.09 -0.26
CA LYS A 60 -1.47 9.55 -1.60
C LYS A 60 -0.12 8.85 -1.62
N GLY A 61 -0.06 7.73 -2.31
CA GLY A 61 1.17 7.00 -2.54
C GLY A 61 1.19 6.29 -3.89
N GLU A 62 2.35 5.79 -4.25
CA GLU A 62 2.60 5.00 -5.46
C GLU A 62 3.11 3.61 -5.06
N VAL A 63 2.59 2.58 -5.70
CA VAL A 63 3.04 1.21 -5.48
C VAL A 63 4.40 1.01 -6.14
N VAL A 64 5.44 0.84 -5.33
CA VAL A 64 6.79 0.52 -5.82
C VAL A 64 6.87 -0.94 -6.24
N GLY A 65 6.08 -1.83 -5.64
CA GLY A 65 6.00 -3.24 -6.01
C GLY A 65 5.58 -4.13 -4.84
N THR A 66 5.79 -5.44 -4.98
CA THR A 66 5.53 -6.41 -3.92
C THR A 66 6.82 -6.86 -3.24
N SER A 67 6.80 -6.95 -1.91
CA SER A 67 7.91 -7.42 -1.09
C SER A 67 7.53 -8.72 -0.39
N ALA A 68 8.44 -9.70 -0.35
CA ALA A 68 8.27 -10.90 0.46
C ALA A 68 8.96 -10.70 1.81
N GLY A 69 8.20 -10.86 2.89
CA GLY A 69 8.71 -10.81 4.24
C GLY A 69 9.69 -11.93 4.57
N PRO A 70 10.31 -11.87 5.77
CA PRO A 70 11.16 -12.95 6.26
C PRO A 70 10.36 -14.27 6.30
N LYS A 71 11.04 -15.38 5.98
CA LYS A 71 10.43 -16.71 6.08
C LYS A 71 10.23 -17.04 7.55
N VAL A 72 8.99 -17.24 7.95
CA VAL A 72 8.66 -17.80 9.25
C VAL A 72 8.64 -19.31 9.08
N SER A 73 9.59 -20.02 9.70
CA SER A 73 9.57 -21.48 9.77
C SER A 73 8.82 -21.92 11.02
N SER A 74 8.08 -23.02 10.90
CA SER A 74 7.34 -23.61 12.01
C SER A 74 7.48 -25.12 11.96
N LEU A 75 7.71 -25.71 13.14
CA LEU A 75 7.83 -27.14 13.33
C LEU A 75 6.74 -27.60 14.28
N LYS A 76 5.85 -28.46 13.79
CA LYS A 76 4.92 -29.20 14.65
C LYS A 76 5.51 -30.58 14.91
N TYR A 77 5.95 -30.80 16.14
CA TYR A 77 6.48 -32.08 16.58
C TYR A 77 5.54 -32.77 17.58
N ARG A 78 5.29 -34.05 17.39
CA ARG A 78 4.59 -34.89 18.38
C ARG A 78 5.55 -35.94 18.96
N PRO A 79 5.95 -35.82 20.24
CA PRO A 79 6.80 -36.81 20.89
C PRO A 79 6.18 -38.20 20.86
N ARG A 80 6.99 -39.24 20.59
CA ARG A 80 6.59 -40.66 20.56
C ARG A 80 5.45 -41.00 19.58
N GLY A 81 5.06 -40.07 18.71
CA GLY A 81 4.03 -40.26 17.68
C GLY A 81 4.56 -40.34 16.26
N HIS A 82 5.89 -40.44 16.08
CA HIS A 82 6.60 -40.48 14.78
C HIS A 82 6.14 -39.43 13.76
N THR A 83 5.62 -38.30 14.23
CA THR A 83 5.06 -37.24 13.39
C THR A 83 5.83 -35.95 13.64
N GLN A 84 6.48 -35.46 12.59
CA GLN A 84 7.06 -34.12 12.55
C GLN A 84 6.62 -33.45 11.24
N LYS A 85 6.12 -32.21 11.33
CA LYS A 85 5.75 -31.41 10.16
C LYS A 85 6.52 -30.10 10.19
N HIS A 86 7.35 -29.89 9.17
CA HIS A 86 8.00 -28.62 8.90
C HIS A 86 7.18 -27.88 7.86
N TRP A 87 6.87 -26.62 8.13
CA TRP A 87 6.23 -25.75 7.16
C TRP A 87 6.84 -24.34 7.28
N GLY A 88 6.81 -23.61 6.18
CA GLY A 88 7.28 -22.24 6.14
C GLY A 88 6.22 -21.35 5.53
N HIS A 89 6.01 -20.18 6.13
CA HIS A 89 5.18 -19.13 5.56
C HIS A 89 6.05 -17.92 5.22
N ARG A 90 5.75 -17.29 4.08
CA ARG A 90 6.28 -15.97 3.75
C ARG A 90 5.07 -15.07 3.52
N GLN A 91 4.99 -14.01 4.32
CA GLN A 91 3.97 -13.01 4.11
C GLN A 91 4.39 -12.10 2.96
N HIS A 92 3.48 -11.87 2.02
CA HIS A 92 3.66 -10.89 0.96
C HIS A 92 3.08 -9.54 1.41
N TYR A 93 3.79 -8.47 1.06
CA TYR A 93 3.46 -7.09 1.35
C TYR A 93 3.48 -6.27 0.07
N THR A 94 2.72 -5.19 0.05
CA THR A 94 2.83 -4.18 -1.00
C THR A 94 3.70 -3.05 -0.46
N ARG A 95 4.77 -2.73 -1.19
CA ARG A 95 5.65 -1.62 -0.88
C ARG A 95 5.11 -0.37 -1.53
N VAL A 96 4.77 0.62 -0.73
CA VAL A 96 4.17 1.88 -1.17
C VAL A 96 5.10 3.02 -0.79
N LYS A 97 5.39 3.89 -1.76
CA LYS A 97 6.06 5.16 -1.50
C LYS A 97 4.99 6.24 -1.31
N ILE A 98 5.06 6.97 -0.21
CA ILE A 98 4.13 8.06 0.07
C ILE A 98 4.53 9.30 -0.72
N THR A 99 3.62 9.78 -1.56
CA THR A 99 3.86 10.94 -2.43
C THR A 99 3.41 12.23 -1.78
N ASP A 100 2.26 12.20 -1.09
CA ASP A 100 1.68 13.42 -0.52
C ASP A 100 0.71 13.13 0.64
N ILE A 101 0.59 14.12 1.53
CA ILE A 101 -0.41 14.14 2.61
C ILE A 101 -1.27 15.37 2.34
N ALA A 102 -2.43 15.17 1.73
CA ALA A 102 -3.27 16.25 1.25
C ALA A 102 -4.42 16.53 2.22
N SER A 103 -4.74 17.81 2.41
CA SER A 103 -6.06 18.23 2.89
C SER A 103 -6.98 18.38 1.67
N SER A 104 -8.14 17.74 1.71
CA SER A 104 -9.17 17.69 0.66
C SER A 104 -9.67 19.06 0.16
N GLY A 105 -9.26 20.17 0.78
CA GLY A 105 -9.51 21.53 0.32
C GLY A 105 -8.49 22.11 -0.67
N LYS A 106 -7.37 21.42 -0.97
CA LYS A 106 -6.39 21.83 -1.99
C LYS A 106 -5.97 20.65 -2.86
N VAL A 107 -6.79 20.28 -3.82
CA VAL A 107 -6.39 19.37 -4.90
C VAL A 107 -5.94 20.21 -6.08
N GLU A 108 -4.63 20.46 -6.21
CA GLU A 108 -4.05 20.82 -7.50
C GLU A 108 -4.00 19.56 -8.37
N GLU A 109 -4.86 19.51 -9.38
CA GLU A 109 -4.79 18.54 -10.46
C GLU A 109 -3.48 18.73 -11.25
N LYS A 110 -2.49 17.86 -11.04
CA LYS A 110 -1.42 17.65 -12.01
C LYS A 110 -1.64 16.35 -12.77
N LYS A 111 -2.35 16.53 -13.88
CA LYS A 111 -2.42 15.75 -15.12
C LYS A 111 -1.72 14.39 -15.12
N ALA A 112 -2.55 13.35 -15.14
CA ALA A 112 -2.22 12.07 -15.75
C ALA A 112 -1.98 12.25 -17.27
N ALA A 113 -0.84 11.76 -17.75
CA ALA A 113 -0.58 11.54 -19.17
C ALA A 113 -0.61 10.02 -19.45
N PRO A 114 -0.97 9.60 -20.67
CA PRO A 114 -1.98 8.56 -20.86
C PRO A 114 -1.42 7.16 -21.12
N LYS A 115 -2.25 6.17 -20.76
CA LYS A 115 -2.13 4.75 -21.11
C LYS A 115 -1.88 4.60 -22.62
N LYS A 116 -0.74 4.01 -23.00
CA LYS A 116 -0.55 3.51 -24.37
C LYS A 116 -1.53 2.35 -24.58
N ALA A 117 -2.51 2.61 -25.43
CA ALA A 117 -3.42 1.64 -25.98
C ALA A 117 -2.66 0.58 -26.80
N VAL A 118 -3.06 -0.67 -26.58
CA VAL A 118 -2.74 -1.84 -27.40
C VAL A 118 -3.31 -1.64 -28.81
N PRO A 119 -2.53 -1.75 -29.91
CA PRO A 119 -3.12 -1.88 -31.23
C PRO A 119 -3.44 -3.35 -31.51
N LYS A 120 -4.72 -3.71 -31.37
CA LYS A 120 -5.31 -4.81 -32.16
C LYS A 120 -5.33 -4.34 -33.63
N LYS A 121 -4.55 -4.98 -34.51
CA LYS A 121 -4.79 -4.92 -35.97
C LYS A 121 -5.48 -6.20 -36.43
N LYS A 122 -6.39 -5.97 -37.37
CA LYS A 122 -7.44 -6.83 -37.90
C LYS A 122 -6.90 -7.98 -38.74
N LYS A 123 -7.72 -9.04 -38.84
CA LYS A 123 -7.79 -9.96 -39.98
C LYS A 123 -7.93 -9.17 -41.28
N GLU A 124 -7.23 -9.60 -42.32
CA GLU A 124 -7.53 -9.30 -43.72
C GLU A 124 -7.22 -10.58 -44.51
N GLU A 125 -8.26 -11.21 -45.04
CA GLU A 125 -8.20 -12.23 -46.10
C GLU A 125 -7.95 -11.48 -47.41
N ASP A 126 -6.97 -11.91 -48.22
CA ASP A 126 -7.13 -12.15 -49.66
C ASP A 126 -5.80 -12.52 -50.33
N LYS A 127 -5.89 -13.59 -51.14
CA LYS A 127 -4.93 -14.18 -52.10
C LYS A 127 -3.93 -15.25 -51.62
#